data_AF-A0A366JJ11-F1
#
_entry.id   AF-A0A366JJ11-F1
#
_cell.length_a   1.000
_cell.length_b   1.000
_cell.length_c   1.000
_cell.angle_alpha   90.00
_cell.angle_beta   90.00
_cell.angle_gamma   90.00
#
_symmetry.space_group_name_H-M   'P 1'
#
loop_
_entity.id
_entity.type
_entity.pdbx_description
1 polymer ?
#
loop_
_entity_poly.entity_id
_entity_poly.type
_entity_poly.pdbx_seq_one_letter_code
_entity_poly.pdbx_strand_id
1 'polypeptide(L)'
;MRDSLYTLVKRSKTDVQSMNRVIEMFSPKILSSLNQTNHQDREDLSQEIKMKLLLCIKNFDVENTPGYFQVMEQLKERDVTQR
;
A
#
# COMPACT_ATOMS: atom_id res chain seq x y z
N MET A 1 -21.89 6.26 -3.03
CA MET A 1 -21.12 5.59 -1.95
C MET A 1 -19.65 5.93 -2.17
N ARG A 2 -18.89 6.29 -1.12
CA ARG A 2 -17.43 6.34 -1.25
C ARG A 2 -16.93 4.90 -1.39
N ASP A 3 -16.19 4.62 -2.46
CA ASP A 3 -15.48 3.35 -2.56
C ASP A 3 -14.50 3.24 -1.39
N SER A 4 -14.45 2.06 -0.76
CA SER A 4 -13.48 1.78 0.30
C SER A 4 -12.06 1.75 -0.26
N LEU A 5 -11.04 2.01 0.57
CA LEU A 5 -9.63 1.87 0.17
C LEU A 5 -9.35 0.47 -0.40
N TYR A 6 -9.93 -0.56 0.21
CA TYR A 6 -9.82 -1.94 -0.25
C TYR A 6 -10.35 -2.10 -1.70
N THR A 7 -11.55 -1.60 -1.96
CA THR A 7 -12.17 -1.65 -3.28
C THR A 7 -11.35 -0.89 -4.33
N LEU A 8 -10.84 0.29 -3.97
CA LEU A 8 -10.00 1.10 -4.85
C LEU A 8 -8.67 0.42 -5.17
N VAL A 9 -7.99 -0.14 -4.17
CA VAL A 9 -6.74 -0.89 -4.35
C VAL A 9 -6.98 -2.10 -5.27
N LYS A 10 -8.06 -2.85 -5.08
CA LYS A 10 -8.42 -3.97 -5.96
C LYS A 10 -8.64 -3.53 -7.42
N ARG A 11 -9.38 -2.43 -7.64
CA ARG A 11 -9.65 -1.88 -8.99
C ARG A 11 -8.41 -1.24 -9.64
N SER A 12 -7.52 -0.66 -8.83
CA SER A 12 -6.35 0.07 -9.30
C SER A 12 -5.36 -0.77 -10.12
N LYS A 13 -5.44 -2.11 -10.04
CA LYS A 13 -4.64 -3.02 -10.86
C LYS A 13 -4.90 -2.85 -12.37
N THR A 14 -6.13 -2.48 -12.74
CA THR A 14 -6.54 -2.33 -14.16
C THR A 14 -7.05 -0.93 -14.48
N ASP A 15 -7.52 -0.17 -13.48
CA ASP A 15 -8.07 1.17 -13.66
C ASP A 15 -7.12 2.26 -13.14
N VAL A 16 -6.68 3.13 -14.05
CA VAL A 16 -5.80 4.26 -13.76
C VAL A 16 -6.48 5.30 -12.86
N GLN A 17 -7.79 5.49 -12.97
CA GLN A 17 -8.51 6.47 -12.14
C GLN A 17 -8.57 6.02 -10.69
N SER A 18 -8.88 4.75 -10.45
CA SER A 18 -8.79 4.12 -9.12
C SER A 18 -7.37 4.24 -8.56
N MET A 19 -6.33 4.01 -9.36
CA MET A 19 -4.94 4.17 -8.93
C MET A 19 -4.62 5.60 -8.49
N ASN A 20 -4.96 6.59 -9.32
CA ASN A 20 -4.77 8.00 -8.99
C ASN A 20 -5.50 8.36 -7.70
N ARG A 21 -6.73 7.86 -7.52
CA ARG A 21 -7.51 8.11 -6.31
C ARG A 21 -6.84 7.54 -5.06
N VAL A 22 -6.26 6.34 -5.15
CA VAL A 22 -5.49 5.76 -4.03
C VAL A 22 -4.28 6.64 -3.72
N ILE A 23 -3.50 7.05 -4.72
CA ILE A 23 -2.33 7.92 -4.51
C ILE A 23 -2.72 9.24 -3.85
N GLU A 24 -3.81 9.87 -4.31
CA GLU A 24 -4.34 11.09 -3.70
C GLU A 24 -4.71 10.92 -2.23
N MET A 25 -5.27 9.76 -1.86
CA MET A 25 -5.60 9.47 -0.46
C MET A 25 -4.36 9.42 0.43
N PHE A 26 -3.19 9.09 -0.13
CA PHE A 26 -1.91 9.08 0.60
C PHE A 26 -1.21 10.45 0.63
N SER A 27 -1.65 11.43 -0.18
CA SER A 27 -1.05 12.77 -0.24
C SER A 27 -0.82 13.42 1.14
N PRO A 28 -1.78 13.40 2.11
CA PRO A 28 -1.54 14.00 3.42
C PRO A 28 -0.36 13.38 4.16
N LYS A 29 -0.16 12.06 4.02
CA LYS A 29 0.94 11.35 4.65
C LYS A 29 2.27 11.63 3.95
N ILE A 30 2.27 11.68 2.61
CA ILE A 30 3.46 12.02 1.81
C ILE A 30 3.94 13.43 2.18
N LEU A 31 3.04 14.42 2.14
CA LEU A 31 3.36 15.81 2.47
C LEU A 31 3.90 15.95 3.91
N SER A 32 3.30 15.25 4.87
CA SER A 32 3.78 15.24 6.25
C SER A 32 5.21 14.71 6.37
N SER A 33 5.58 13.68 5.61
CA SER A 33 6.94 13.12 5.62
C SER A 33 7.97 14.05 4.97
N LEU A 34 7.59 14.79 3.92
CA LEU A 34 8.49 15.71 3.20
C LEU A 34 8.95 16.90 4.06
N ASN A 35 8.22 17.22 5.14
CA ASN A 35 8.61 18.29 6.07
C ASN A 35 9.95 18.01 6.76
N GLN A 36 10.38 16.75 6.82
CA GLN A 36 11.65 16.32 7.40
C GLN A 36 12.81 16.35 6.37
N THR A 37 12.57 16.91 5.19
CA THR A 37 13.53 16.94 4.07
C THR A 37 13.83 18.38 3.67
N ASN A 38 15.04 18.61 3.17
CA ASN A 38 15.46 19.90 2.60
C ASN A 38 14.54 20.30 1.45
N HIS A 39 14.21 21.58 1.37
CA HIS A 39 13.23 22.08 0.39
C HIS A 39 13.59 21.73 -1.07
N GLN A 40 14.88 21.75 -1.41
CA GLN A 40 15.38 21.46 -2.76
C GLN A 40 15.10 20.01 -3.18
N ASP A 41 15.09 19.06 -2.23
CA ASP A 41 14.93 17.64 -2.52
C ASP A 41 13.47 17.16 -2.38
N ARG A 42 12.56 18.01 -1.90
CA ARG A 42 11.17 17.62 -1.59
C ARG A 42 10.38 17.18 -2.80
N GLU A 43 10.57 17.82 -3.95
CA GLU A 43 9.85 17.47 -5.18
C GLU A 43 10.26 16.10 -5.68
N ASP A 44 11.56 15.86 -5.82
CA ASP A 44 12.11 14.58 -6.25
C ASP A 44 11.71 13.45 -5.29
N LEU A 45 11.84 13.67 -3.98
CA LEU A 45 11.43 12.69 -2.97
C LEU A 45 9.91 12.42 -3.04
N SER A 46 9.09 13.44 -3.29
CA SER A 46 7.64 13.28 -3.47
C SER A 46 7.32 12.35 -4.64
N GLN A 47 8.01 12.54 -5.76
CA GLN A 47 7.83 11.70 -6.94
C GLN A 47 8.31 10.27 -6.69
N GLU A 48 9.46 10.10 -6.04
CA GLU A 48 9.99 8.77 -5.71
C GLU A 48 9.03 8.00 -4.78
N ILE A 49 8.49 8.65 -3.74
CA ILE A 49 7.52 8.04 -2.84
C ILE A 49 6.26 7.61 -3.59
N LYS A 50 5.74 8.46 -4.49
CA LYS A 50 4.56 8.11 -5.32
C LYS A 50 4.85 6.92 -6.25
N MET A 51 6.03 6.87 -6.85
CA MET A 51 6.44 5.75 -7.70
C MET A 51 6.57 4.44 -6.91
N LYS A 52 7.16 4.49 -5.71
CA LYS A 52 7.23 3.32 -4.81
C LYS A 52 5.83 2.88 -4.35
N LEU A 53 4.96 3.81 -4.03
CA LEU A 53 3.57 3.54 -3.67
C LEU A 53 2.82 2.84 -4.82
N LEU A 54 2.95 3.34 -6.05
CA LEU A 54 2.42 2.71 -7.28
C LEU A 54 2.88 1.26 -7.41
N LEU A 55 4.18 1.03 -7.24
CA LEU A 55 4.78 -0.30 -7.32
C LEU A 55 4.21 -1.24 -6.24
N CYS A 56 4.14 -0.75 -5.00
CA CYS A 56 3.56 -1.51 -3.88
C CYS A 56 2.10 -1.88 -4.16
N ILE A 57 1.27 -0.94 -4.59
CA ILE A 57 -0.15 -1.19 -4.87
C ILE A 57 -0.31 -2.21 -6.00
N LYS A 58 0.45 -2.09 -7.09
CA LYS A 58 0.39 -3.04 -8.21
C LYS A 58 0.80 -4.46 -7.79
N ASN A 59 1.84 -4.56 -6.97
CA ASN A 59 2.37 -5.83 -6.52
C ASN A 59 1.62 -6.41 -5.32
N PHE A 60 0.75 -5.63 -4.67
CA PHE A 60 0.01 -6.08 -3.51
C PHE A 60 -1.03 -7.12 -3.89
N ASP A 61 -0.87 -8.32 -3.33
CA ASP A 61 -1.79 -9.42 -3.55
C ASP A 61 -2.90 -9.43 -2.50
N VAL A 62 -3.91 -8.59 -2.75
CA VAL A 62 -5.08 -8.45 -1.87
C VAL A 62 -5.80 -9.79 -1.65
N GLU A 63 -5.88 -10.65 -2.69
CA GLU A 63 -6.70 -11.85 -2.64
C GLU A 63 -6.03 -12.98 -1.86
N ASN A 64 -4.69 -13.06 -1.91
CA ASN A 64 -3.92 -14.12 -1.23
C ASN A 64 -3.28 -13.66 0.09
N THR A 65 -3.53 -12.42 0.54
CA THR A 65 -3.01 -11.96 1.83
C THR A 65 -3.80 -12.62 2.96
N PRO A 66 -3.15 -13.44 3.83
CA PRO A 66 -3.84 -14.14 4.90
C PRO A 66 -4.39 -13.15 5.94
N GLY A 67 -5.63 -13.37 6.35
CA GLY A 67 -6.25 -12.66 7.46
C GLY A 67 -5.58 -13.02 8.79
N TYR A 68 -5.79 -12.19 9.82
CA TYR A 68 -5.18 -12.37 11.15
C TYR A 68 -5.31 -13.80 11.69
N PHE A 69 -6.50 -14.39 11.67
CA PHE A 69 -6.71 -15.75 12.17
C PHE A 69 -6.02 -16.82 11.32
N GLN A 70 -5.98 -16.65 10.00
CA GLN A 70 -5.25 -17.55 9.09
C GLN A 70 -3.75 -17.48 9.36
N VAL A 71 -3.21 -16.29 9.63
CA VAL A 71 -1.80 -16.14 10.05
C VAL A 71 -1.56 -16.88 11.37
N MET A 72 -2.45 -16.74 12.36
CA MET A 72 -2.30 -17.44 13.65
C MET A 72 -2.32 -18.96 13.51
N GLU A 73 -3.15 -19.49 12.60
CA GLU A 73 -3.18 -20.92 12.30
C GLU A 73 -1.88 -21.39 11.62
N GLN A 74 -1.43 -20.66 10.60
CA GLN A 74 -0.16 -20.95 9.91
C GLN A 74 1.06 -20.91 10.85
N LEU A 75 1.07 -20.01 11.83
CA LEU A 75 2.14 -19.95 12.83
C LEU A 75 2.13 -21.17 13.74
N LYS A 76 0.95 -21.62 14.19
CA LYS A 76 0.81 -22.84 15.00
C LYS A 76 1.26 -24.09 14.24
N GLU A 77 0.90 -24.22 12.96
CA GLU A 77 1.31 -25.35 12.12
C GLU A 77 2.84 -25.40 11.92
N ARG A 78 3.49 -24.25 11.79
CA ARG A 78 4.96 -24.16 11.67
C ARG A 78 5.68 -24.59 12.95
N ASP A 79 5.16 -24.22 14.12
CA ASP A 79 5.73 -24.61 15.41
C ASP A 79 5.59 -26.13 15.68
N VAL A 80 4.56 -26.76 15.13
CA VAL A 80 4.35 -28.22 15.21
C VAL A 80 5.27 -28.97 14.25
N THR A 81 5.56 -28.41 13.07
CA THR A 81 6.40 -29.04 12.05
C THR A 81 7.91 -28.96 12.37
N GLN A 82 8.32 -28.09 13.29
CA GLN A 82 9.72 -27.95 13.74
C GLN A 82 10.05 -28.73 15.02
N ARG A 83 9.14 -29.57 15.51
CA ARG A 83 9.36 -30.48 16.65
C ARG A 83 9.39 -31.93 16.18
#